data_AF-A0A1Z8X2P7-F1
#
_entry.id   AF-A0A1Z8X2P7-F1
#
_cell.length_a   1.000
_cell.length_b   1.000
_cell.length_c   1.000
_cell.angle_alpha   90.00
_cell.angle_beta   90.00
_cell.angle_gamma   90.00
#
_symmetry.space_group_name_H-M   'P 1'
#
loop_
_entity.id
_entity.type
_entity.pdbx_description
1 polymer ?
#
loop_
_entity_poly.entity_id
_entity_poly.type
_entity_poly.pdbx_seq_one_letter_code
_entity_poly.pdbx_strand_id
1 'polypeptide(L)'
;MNETNENFLEKLISKFQIVAEFVEGHAWVKGHINDTYIVTCQQGGSPIRYILQRINHDVFHQPAVVMQNVKATTEHLRKKIAEESSVDLTRRTMTLVPTRGGAPYYQDIKGNFWRTYVFIERVESSHVAESPSQAEQVGRAFGLFQKRLSDLPSEKIQETIPQFHNGALRLQALEQAINEDLHGRASKIQDEIDFCRKHKDIVHTFTSAINEGKLPVRITHNDTKIDNVLLDNKSGEVMCIVDLDTVMPGLVHYDFGDMVRTLTSPADEDDRNLEKVTIRMEFFKALSNGYLSEAKSFLNETEKDYLAVSGKVITFQLGIRFLTDHLNGDLYFRAHRDEHNLDRARVQFKLVEKMIENEPAMKSLISSLS
;
A
#
# COMPACT_ATOMS: atom_id res chain seq x y z
N MET A 1 19.60 -15.12 -14.21
CA MET A 1 19.91 -15.83 -12.96
C MET A 1 21.02 -15.07 -12.28
N ASN A 2 20.70 -14.17 -11.35
CA ASN A 2 21.72 -13.53 -10.54
C ASN A 2 21.86 -14.38 -9.29
N GLU A 3 22.96 -15.14 -9.20
CA GLU A 3 23.49 -15.64 -7.93
C GLU A 3 23.60 -14.43 -7.00
N THR A 4 22.56 -14.21 -6.19
CA THR A 4 22.66 -13.28 -5.09
C THR A 4 23.60 -13.96 -4.13
N ASN A 5 24.87 -13.54 -4.14
CA ASN A 5 25.99 -14.16 -3.44
C ASN A 5 25.53 -14.65 -2.05
N GLU A 6 25.32 -15.96 -1.87
CA GLU A 6 24.70 -16.52 -0.66
C GLU A 6 25.51 -16.11 0.59
N ASN A 7 26.83 -16.03 0.45
CA ASN A 7 27.76 -15.50 1.45
C ASN A 7 27.45 -14.07 1.91
N PHE A 8 26.83 -13.24 1.05
CA PHE A 8 26.41 -11.89 1.39
C PHE A 8 25.13 -11.90 2.23
N LEU A 9 24.13 -12.70 1.85
CA LEU A 9 22.87 -12.83 2.60
C LEU A 9 23.12 -13.43 3.99
N GLU A 10 23.98 -14.45 4.10
CA GLU A 10 24.40 -15.04 5.38
C GLU A 10 25.05 -13.98 6.31
N LYS A 11 25.96 -13.16 5.76
CA LYS A 11 26.61 -12.08 6.53
C LYS A 11 25.64 -11.01 7.00
N LEU A 12 24.59 -10.71 6.21
CA LEU A 12 23.57 -9.74 6.59
C LEU A 12 22.63 -10.30 7.64
N ILE A 13 22.10 -11.51 7.44
CA ILE A 13 21.14 -12.11 8.36
C ILE A 13 21.78 -12.34 9.75
N SER A 14 23.08 -12.64 9.80
CA SER A 14 23.81 -12.81 11.08
C SER A 14 23.91 -11.54 11.93
N LYS A 15 23.59 -10.36 11.38
CA LYS A 15 23.51 -9.08 12.13
C LYS A 15 22.24 -8.97 12.98
N PHE A 16 21.25 -9.82 12.72
CA PHE A 16 19.97 -9.84 13.42
C PHE A 16 19.94 -10.90 14.53
N GLN A 17 18.99 -10.76 15.46
CA GLN A 17 18.78 -11.69 16.57
C GLN A 17 18.08 -12.97 16.11
N ILE A 18 18.74 -13.69 15.19
CA ILE A 18 18.28 -14.96 14.65
C ILE A 18 19.13 -16.06 15.29
N VAL A 19 18.49 -16.92 16.07
CA VAL A 19 19.11 -18.08 16.73
C VAL A 19 18.82 -19.33 15.89
N ALA A 20 19.29 -19.30 14.65
CA ALA A 20 19.11 -20.34 13.64
C ALA A 20 20.28 -20.31 12.66
N GLU A 21 20.64 -21.45 12.07
CA GLU A 21 21.72 -21.57 11.09
C GLU A 21 21.21 -21.18 9.70
N PHE A 22 21.92 -20.33 8.96
CA PHE A 22 21.55 -20.00 7.58
C PHE A 22 21.65 -21.24 6.69
N VAL A 23 20.64 -21.45 5.83
CA VAL A 23 20.61 -22.56 4.86
C VAL A 23 20.74 -22.02 3.45
N GLU A 24 19.82 -21.12 3.06
CA GLU A 24 19.77 -20.56 1.72
C GLU A 24 19.04 -19.21 1.72
N GLY A 25 19.22 -18.43 0.66
CA GLY A 25 18.45 -17.20 0.45
C GLY A 25 18.29 -16.90 -1.02
N HIS A 26 17.10 -16.42 -1.41
CA HIS A 26 16.82 -16.07 -2.80
C HIS A 26 16.09 -14.73 -2.90
N ALA A 27 16.34 -14.03 -4.00
CA ALA A 27 15.64 -12.78 -4.30
C ALA A 27 14.16 -13.05 -4.59
N TRP A 28 13.30 -12.24 -3.99
CA TRP A 28 11.87 -12.21 -4.25
C TRP A 28 11.53 -11.03 -5.16
N VAL A 29 11.38 -11.30 -6.45
CA VAL A 29 11.36 -10.27 -7.51
C VAL A 29 9.97 -9.62 -7.71
N LYS A 30 8.93 -10.09 -7.01
CA LYS A 30 7.57 -9.53 -7.15
C LYS A 30 7.38 -8.13 -6.55
N GLY A 31 8.27 -7.69 -5.65
CA GLY A 31 8.15 -6.37 -5.00
C GLY A 31 8.53 -5.22 -5.92
N HIS A 32 7.80 -4.09 -5.82
CA HIS A 32 8.01 -2.91 -6.67
C HIS A 32 8.98 -1.87 -6.11
N ILE A 33 9.12 -1.77 -4.78
CA ILE A 33 9.88 -0.69 -4.13
C ILE A 33 11.20 -1.22 -3.53
N ASN A 34 11.13 -2.04 -2.49
CA ASN A 34 12.30 -2.55 -1.78
C ASN A 34 12.88 -3.83 -2.42
N ASP A 35 14.20 -4.03 -2.29
CA ASP A 35 14.77 -5.34 -2.62
C ASP A 35 14.44 -6.32 -1.51
N THR A 36 13.77 -7.41 -1.87
CA THR A 36 13.27 -8.39 -0.92
C THR A 36 13.96 -9.73 -1.15
N TYR A 37 14.38 -10.38 -0.08
CA TYR A 37 14.97 -11.71 -0.09
C TYR A 37 14.23 -12.59 0.92
N ILE A 38 13.97 -13.83 0.54
CA ILE A 38 13.49 -14.85 1.47
C ILE A 38 14.70 -15.66 1.91
N VAL A 39 14.93 -15.71 3.22
CA VAL A 39 16.04 -16.42 3.84
C VAL A 39 15.49 -17.59 4.63
N THR A 40 15.98 -18.79 4.35
CA THR A 40 15.66 -20.00 5.11
C THR A 40 16.79 -20.27 6.09
N CYS A 41 16.43 -20.45 7.36
CA CYS A 41 17.34 -20.86 8.42
C CYS A 41 16.85 -22.16 9.06
N GLN A 42 17.75 -22.88 9.74
CA GLN A 42 17.48 -24.11 10.46
C GLN A 42 17.54 -23.85 11.98
N GLN A 43 16.45 -24.14 12.70
CA GLN A 43 16.42 -24.09 14.16
C GLN A 43 15.94 -25.43 14.70
N GLY A 44 16.80 -26.13 15.44
CA GLY A 44 16.44 -27.41 16.08
C GLY A 44 15.88 -28.46 15.10
N GLY A 45 16.40 -28.52 13.87
CA GLY A 45 15.92 -29.44 12.83
C GLY A 45 14.62 -29.01 12.12
N SER A 46 14.01 -27.87 12.48
CA SER A 46 12.88 -27.28 11.73
C SER A 46 13.29 -26.05 10.91
N PRO A 47 12.87 -25.93 9.63
CA PRO A 47 13.14 -24.75 8.83
C PRO A 47 12.29 -23.57 9.32
N ILE A 48 12.91 -22.39 9.41
CA ILE A 48 12.26 -21.12 9.73
C ILE A 48 12.68 -20.10 8.69
N ARG A 49 11.71 -19.35 8.17
CA ARG A 49 11.97 -18.36 7.13
C ARG A 49 11.90 -16.94 7.65
N TYR A 50 12.66 -16.06 7.02
CA TYR A 50 12.69 -14.63 7.28
C TYR A 50 12.59 -13.86 5.97
N ILE A 51 12.00 -12.68 6.04
CA ILE A 51 12.03 -11.69 4.96
C ILE A 51 13.15 -10.71 5.28
N LEU A 52 14.22 -10.69 4.49
CA LEU A 52 15.30 -9.71 4.57
C LEU A 52 15.09 -8.67 3.48
N GLN A 53 15.08 -7.39 3.84
CA GLN A 53 14.82 -6.29 2.90
C GLN A 53 15.88 -5.21 2.96
N ARG A 54 16.29 -4.74 1.78
CA ARG A 54 17.01 -3.47 1.61
C ARG A 54 16.01 -2.38 1.30
N ILE A 55 15.98 -1.34 2.13
CA ILE A 55 15.09 -0.20 1.93
C ILE A 55 15.54 0.58 0.70
N ASN A 56 14.61 0.92 -0.18
CA ASN A 56 14.88 1.73 -1.37
C ASN A 56 15.07 3.21 -1.00
N HIS A 57 16.28 3.73 -1.21
CA HIS A 57 16.63 5.11 -0.84
C HIS A 57 16.16 6.15 -1.84
N ASP A 58 15.84 5.75 -3.07
CA ASP A 58 15.31 6.65 -4.10
C ASP A 58 13.85 7.02 -3.83
N VAL A 59 13.12 6.12 -3.13
CA VAL A 59 11.74 6.37 -2.68
C VAL A 59 11.71 6.89 -1.25
N PHE A 60 12.47 6.26 -0.35
CA PHE A 60 12.51 6.60 1.07
C PHE A 60 13.82 7.33 1.39
N HIS A 61 13.83 8.65 1.18
CA HIS A 61 15.00 9.50 1.48
C HIS A 61 15.39 9.53 2.97
N GLN A 62 14.49 9.11 3.86
CA GLN A 62 14.74 9.01 5.30
C GLN A 62 14.42 7.59 5.83
N PRO A 63 15.24 6.56 5.51
CA PRO A 63 14.97 5.18 5.92
C PRO A 63 14.87 4.98 7.44
N ALA A 64 15.57 5.81 8.22
CA ALA A 64 15.48 5.78 9.68
C ALA A 64 14.07 6.13 10.18
N VAL A 65 13.38 7.07 9.53
CA VAL A 65 11.98 7.46 9.84
C VAL A 65 11.03 6.31 9.50
N VAL A 66 11.22 5.67 8.34
CA VAL A 66 10.46 4.46 7.96
C VAL A 66 10.56 3.41 9.06
N MET A 67 11.77 3.13 9.54
CA MET A 67 11.98 2.11 10.56
C MET A 67 11.50 2.51 11.95
N GLN A 68 11.48 3.79 12.29
CA GLN A 68 10.81 4.29 13.49
C GLN A 68 9.31 3.99 13.43
N ASN A 69 8.66 4.34 12.33
CA ASN A 69 7.23 4.12 12.15
C ASN A 69 6.89 2.62 12.15
N VAL A 70 7.61 1.81 11.37
CA VAL A 70 7.45 0.35 11.32
C VAL A 70 7.56 -0.25 12.73
N LYS A 71 8.59 0.13 13.49
CA LYS A 71 8.77 -0.38 14.86
C LYS A 71 7.58 -0.01 15.75
N ALA A 72 7.20 1.28 15.78
CA ALA A 72 6.10 1.75 16.62
C ALA A 72 4.77 1.08 16.24
N THR A 73 4.48 0.95 14.94
CA THR A 73 3.27 0.33 14.41
C THR A 73 3.21 -1.16 14.75
N THR A 74 4.29 -1.91 14.48
CA THR A 74 4.32 -3.37 14.72
C THR A 74 4.24 -3.71 16.21
N GLU A 75 4.93 -2.96 17.08
CA GLU A 75 4.84 -3.15 18.53
C GLU A 75 3.43 -2.85 19.07
N HIS A 76 2.81 -1.77 18.60
CA HIS A 76 1.45 -1.38 19.01
C HIS A 76 0.40 -2.39 18.54
N LEU A 77 0.43 -2.77 17.26
CA LEU A 77 -0.48 -3.77 16.70
C LEU A 77 -0.33 -5.11 17.40
N ARG A 78 0.91 -5.56 17.64
CA ARG A 78 1.17 -6.82 18.35
C ARG A 78 0.57 -6.81 19.75
N LYS A 79 0.71 -5.70 20.48
CA LYS A 79 0.10 -5.55 21.81
C LYS A 79 -1.42 -5.64 21.74
N LYS A 80 -2.06 -4.86 20.86
CA LYS A 80 -3.52 -4.85 20.67
C LYS A 80 -4.07 -6.22 20.30
N ILE A 81 -3.45 -6.87 19.32
CA ILE A 81 -3.89 -8.20 18.86
C ILE A 81 -3.72 -9.23 19.98
N ALA A 82 -2.61 -9.21 20.72
CA ALA A 82 -2.38 -10.15 21.82
C ALA A 82 -3.36 -9.97 23.00
N GLU A 83 -3.85 -8.74 23.24
CA GLU A 83 -4.91 -8.45 24.22
C GLU A 83 -6.27 -9.04 23.80
N GLU A 84 -6.55 -9.12 22.49
CA GLU A 84 -7.76 -9.72 21.93
C GLU A 84 -7.67 -11.26 21.85
N SER A 85 -6.54 -11.78 21.36
CA SER A 85 -6.25 -13.21 21.25
C SER A 85 -4.77 -13.47 20.99
N SER A 86 -4.19 -14.45 21.68
CA SER A 86 -2.81 -14.90 21.43
C SER A 86 -2.71 -16.02 20.39
N VAL A 87 -3.84 -16.48 19.85
CA VAL A 87 -3.87 -17.56 18.86
C VAL A 87 -3.20 -17.09 17.56
N ASP A 88 -2.16 -17.81 17.16
CA ASP A 88 -1.46 -17.61 15.89
C ASP A 88 -0.88 -16.19 15.70
N LEU A 89 -0.52 -15.52 16.81
CA LEU A 89 -0.09 -14.12 16.83
C LEU A 89 1.04 -13.79 15.84
N THR A 90 1.97 -14.73 15.59
CA THR A 90 3.06 -14.56 14.62
C THR A 90 2.60 -14.44 13.18
N ARG A 91 1.39 -14.93 12.86
CA ARG A 91 0.75 -14.79 11.55
C ARG A 91 -0.24 -13.63 11.49
N ARG A 92 -0.57 -13.00 12.63
CA ARG A 92 -1.57 -11.92 12.72
C ARG A 92 -0.99 -10.50 12.57
N THR A 93 0.32 -10.36 12.67
CA THR A 93 1.02 -9.08 12.50
C THR A 93 2.48 -9.29 12.12
N MET A 94 3.07 -8.34 11.41
CA MET A 94 4.50 -8.37 11.07
C MET A 94 5.34 -8.33 12.35
N THR A 95 6.32 -9.23 12.44
CA THR A 95 7.25 -9.29 13.58
C THR A 95 8.65 -8.89 13.11
N LEU A 96 9.06 -7.67 13.47
CA LEU A 96 10.41 -7.17 13.21
C LEU A 96 11.42 -7.93 14.09
N VAL A 97 12.51 -8.40 13.50
CA VAL A 97 13.62 -8.99 14.25
C VAL A 97 14.70 -7.90 14.41
N PRO A 98 15.03 -7.51 15.66
CA PRO A 98 16.03 -6.48 15.88
C PRO A 98 17.43 -6.97 15.53
N THR A 99 18.35 -6.03 15.34
CA THR A 99 19.78 -6.33 15.27
C THR A 99 20.28 -6.91 16.59
N ARG A 100 21.46 -7.53 16.60
CA ARG A 100 22.10 -7.98 17.86
C ARG A 100 22.27 -6.84 18.88
N GLY A 101 22.36 -5.59 18.43
CA GLY A 101 22.38 -4.39 19.29
C GLY A 101 21.00 -3.85 19.69
N GLY A 102 19.90 -4.49 19.29
CA GLY A 102 18.53 -4.08 19.63
C GLY A 102 17.92 -3.03 18.69
N ALA A 103 18.67 -2.53 17.70
CA ALA A 103 18.17 -1.56 16.73
C ALA A 103 17.18 -2.20 15.74
N PRO A 104 16.19 -1.45 15.21
CA PRO A 104 15.19 -1.98 14.28
C PRO A 104 15.74 -2.31 12.88
N TYR A 105 16.93 -1.81 12.54
CA TYR A 105 17.59 -2.04 11.25
C TYR A 105 19.11 -2.10 11.42
N TYR A 106 19.79 -2.63 10.40
CA TYR A 106 21.23 -2.62 10.25
C TYR A 106 21.63 -1.72 9.08
N GLN A 107 22.59 -0.81 9.29
CA GLN A 107 23.19 -0.03 8.21
C GLN A 107 24.51 -0.67 7.79
N ASP A 108 24.66 -1.00 6.51
CA ASP A 108 25.91 -1.58 6.00
C ASP A 108 26.98 -0.51 5.71
N ILE A 109 28.20 -0.97 5.38
CA ILE A 109 29.34 -0.08 5.07
C ILE A 109 29.14 0.79 3.82
N LYS A 110 28.18 0.44 2.96
CA LYS A 110 27.82 1.21 1.77
C LYS A 110 26.68 2.20 2.06
N GLY A 111 26.23 2.27 3.31
CA GLY A 111 25.16 3.13 3.75
C GLY A 111 23.75 2.57 3.54
N ASN A 112 23.58 1.34 3.00
CA ASN A 112 22.25 0.76 2.80
C ASN A 112 21.61 0.37 4.13
N PHE A 113 20.29 0.47 4.20
CA PHE A 113 19.50 0.12 5.38
C PHE A 113 18.82 -1.21 5.16
N TRP A 114 19.08 -2.15 6.06
CA TRP A 114 18.58 -3.51 6.03
C TRP A 114 17.69 -3.79 7.23
N ARG A 115 16.57 -4.44 7.00
CA ARG A 115 15.65 -4.91 8.06
C ARG A 115 15.27 -6.35 7.81
N THR A 116 14.80 -7.04 8.85
CA THR A 116 14.29 -8.40 8.69
C THR A 116 13.02 -8.64 9.51
N TYR A 117 12.10 -9.40 8.92
CA TYR A 117 10.87 -9.85 9.57
C TYR A 117 10.84 -11.37 9.65
N VAL A 118 10.09 -11.90 10.62
CA VAL A 118 9.68 -13.31 10.59
C VAL A 118 8.76 -13.52 9.37
N PHE A 119 9.01 -14.57 8.59
CA PHE A 119 8.15 -14.91 7.45
C PHE A 119 6.79 -15.43 7.94
N ILE A 120 5.71 -14.96 7.31
CA ILE A 120 4.36 -15.39 7.65
C ILE A 120 4.04 -16.64 6.84
N GLU A 121 3.92 -17.76 7.53
CA GLU A 121 3.71 -19.08 6.95
C GLU A 121 2.26 -19.36 6.55
N ARG A 122 2.05 -20.29 5.61
CA ARG A 122 0.72 -20.78 5.17
C ARG A 122 -0.21 -19.67 4.71
N VAL A 123 0.32 -18.77 3.89
CA VAL A 123 -0.46 -17.65 3.35
C VAL A 123 -0.27 -17.52 1.85
N GLU A 124 -1.25 -16.87 1.24
CA GLU A 124 -1.24 -16.42 -0.14
C GLU A 124 -1.68 -14.95 -0.20
N SER A 125 -1.38 -14.30 -1.33
CA SER A 125 -1.82 -12.96 -1.67
C SER A 125 -2.44 -13.01 -3.05
N SER A 126 -3.51 -12.25 -3.27
CA SER A 126 -4.10 -12.08 -4.60
C SER A 126 -3.70 -10.72 -5.20
N HIS A 127 -3.79 -10.60 -6.52
CA HIS A 127 -3.62 -9.34 -7.26
C HIS A 127 -4.97 -8.64 -7.52
N VAL A 128 -6.06 -9.41 -7.55
CA VAL A 128 -7.43 -8.92 -7.75
C VAL A 128 -8.38 -9.64 -6.80
N ALA A 129 -9.44 -8.96 -6.36
CA ALA A 129 -10.46 -9.63 -5.57
C ALA A 129 -11.26 -10.62 -6.43
N GLU A 130 -11.29 -11.88 -6.02
CA GLU A 130 -11.95 -12.98 -6.73
C GLU A 130 -13.42 -13.13 -6.32
N SER A 131 -13.76 -12.72 -5.09
CA SER A 131 -15.13 -12.81 -4.57
C SER A 131 -15.52 -11.60 -3.69
N PRO A 132 -16.82 -11.26 -3.59
CA PRO A 132 -17.28 -10.23 -2.66
C PRO A 132 -16.92 -10.53 -1.20
N SER A 133 -16.93 -11.80 -0.80
CA SER A 133 -16.54 -12.19 0.58
C SER A 133 -15.08 -11.84 0.88
N GLN A 134 -14.18 -12.02 -0.09
CA GLN A 134 -12.79 -11.59 0.05
C GLN A 134 -12.69 -10.07 0.22
N ALA A 135 -13.44 -9.29 -0.58
CA ALA A 135 -13.46 -7.83 -0.46
C ALA A 135 -14.01 -7.37 0.91
N GLU A 136 -15.03 -8.05 1.46
CA GLU A 136 -15.53 -7.78 2.81
C GLU A 136 -14.48 -8.07 3.89
N GLN A 137 -13.78 -9.21 3.80
CA GLN A 137 -12.72 -9.54 4.75
C GLN A 137 -11.57 -8.54 4.72
N VAL A 138 -11.13 -8.12 3.53
CA VAL A 138 -10.10 -7.10 3.37
C VAL A 138 -10.56 -5.75 3.93
N GLY A 139 -11.80 -5.33 3.63
CA GLY A 139 -12.38 -4.11 4.19
C GLY A 139 -12.39 -4.13 5.71
N ARG A 140 -12.85 -5.24 6.30
CA ARG A 140 -12.85 -5.45 7.75
C ARG A 140 -11.43 -5.38 8.32
N ALA A 141 -10.46 -6.02 7.68
CA ALA A 141 -9.08 -6.04 8.14
C ALA A 141 -8.47 -4.63 8.21
N PHE A 142 -8.65 -3.79 7.19
CA PHE A 142 -8.16 -2.41 7.22
C PHE A 142 -8.96 -1.50 8.17
N GLY A 143 -10.27 -1.71 8.31
CA GLY A 143 -11.06 -1.02 9.33
C GLY A 143 -10.57 -1.34 10.75
N LEU A 144 -10.25 -2.61 11.00
CA LEU A 144 -9.68 -3.07 12.27
C LEU A 144 -8.24 -2.57 12.48
N PHE A 145 -7.43 -2.52 11.42
CA PHE A 145 -6.08 -1.96 11.44
C PHE A 145 -6.12 -0.49 11.90
N GLN A 146 -6.94 0.35 11.26
CA GLN A 146 -7.09 1.75 11.64
C GLN A 146 -7.65 1.91 13.05
N LYS A 147 -8.65 1.09 13.43
CA LYS A 147 -9.20 1.08 14.80
C LYS A 147 -8.12 0.78 15.84
N ARG A 148 -7.28 -0.24 15.60
CA ARG A 148 -6.18 -0.61 16.52
C ARG A 148 -5.09 0.45 16.59
N LEU A 149 -4.89 1.25 15.54
CA LEU A 149 -3.93 2.37 15.51
C LEU A 149 -4.50 3.69 16.01
N SER A 150 -5.81 3.78 16.28
CA SER A 150 -6.47 5.04 16.65
C SER A 150 -5.96 5.66 17.96
N ASP A 151 -5.36 4.85 18.84
CA ASP A 151 -4.75 5.28 20.11
C ASP A 151 -3.21 5.20 20.11
N LEU A 152 -2.58 4.94 18.97
CA LEU A 152 -1.14 5.09 18.80
C LEU A 152 -0.81 6.60 18.79
N PRO A 153 0.04 7.11 19.71
CA PRO A 153 0.30 8.54 19.79
C PRO A 153 0.94 9.06 18.50
N SER A 154 0.34 10.09 17.90
CA SER A 154 0.69 10.59 16.58
C SER A 154 2.11 11.16 16.51
N GLU A 155 2.63 11.68 17.63
CA GLU A 155 4.00 12.18 17.73
C GLU A 155 5.08 11.09 17.53
N LYS A 156 4.70 9.81 17.59
CA LYS A 156 5.61 8.69 17.33
C LYS A 156 5.75 8.36 15.85
N ILE A 157 4.83 8.84 15.01
CA ILE A 157 4.71 8.49 13.60
C ILE A 157 4.89 9.75 12.74
N GLN A 158 5.83 9.70 11.79
CA GLN A 158 6.17 10.84 10.93
C GLN A 158 5.87 10.53 9.45
N GLU A 159 5.79 11.54 8.59
CA GLU A 159 5.70 11.31 7.13
C GLU A 159 6.98 10.63 6.61
N THR A 160 6.83 9.44 6.01
CA THR A 160 7.96 8.71 5.39
C THR A 160 8.23 9.18 3.98
N ILE A 161 7.16 9.56 3.26
CA ILE A 161 7.22 10.22 1.96
C ILE A 161 6.45 11.53 2.09
N PRO A 162 7.15 12.68 2.19
CA PRO A 162 6.49 13.96 2.31
C PRO A 162 5.49 14.21 1.18
N GLN A 163 4.31 14.73 1.53
CA GLN A 163 3.29 15.12 0.54
C GLN A 163 2.81 13.96 -0.34
N PHE A 164 2.83 12.72 0.17
CA PHE A 164 2.53 11.51 -0.60
C PHE A 164 1.21 11.60 -1.38
N HIS A 165 0.13 12.02 -0.71
CA HIS A 165 -1.21 12.20 -1.28
C HIS A 165 -1.57 13.66 -1.62
N ASN A 166 -0.57 14.55 -1.79
CA ASN A 166 -0.82 15.92 -2.25
C ASN A 166 -1.06 15.95 -3.76
N GLY A 167 -2.33 15.88 -4.17
CA GLY A 167 -2.69 15.84 -5.58
C GLY A 167 -2.39 17.13 -6.35
N ALA A 168 -2.33 18.30 -5.70
CA ALA A 168 -1.95 19.55 -6.37
C ALA A 168 -0.49 19.52 -6.84
N LEU A 169 0.41 18.99 -5.98
CA LEU A 169 1.81 18.77 -6.37
C LEU A 169 1.94 17.71 -7.46
N ARG A 170 1.08 16.68 -7.48
CA ARG A 170 1.08 15.68 -8.55
C ARG A 170 0.68 16.29 -9.90
N LEU A 171 -0.34 17.16 -9.93
CA LEU A 171 -0.71 17.89 -11.14
C LEU A 171 0.40 18.84 -11.60
N GLN A 172 1.04 19.55 -10.69
CA GLN A 172 2.16 20.43 -11.02
C GLN A 172 3.32 19.64 -11.66
N ALA A 173 3.68 18.49 -11.08
CA ALA A 173 4.71 17.62 -11.61
C ALA A 173 4.34 17.06 -12.99
N LEU A 174 3.06 16.75 -13.25
CA LEU A 174 2.58 16.35 -14.57
C LEU A 174 2.74 17.47 -15.60
N GLU A 175 2.28 18.69 -15.31
CA GLU A 175 2.42 19.81 -16.25
C GLU A 175 3.90 20.14 -16.51
N GLN A 176 4.77 20.01 -15.51
CA GLN A 176 6.21 20.13 -15.72
C GLN A 176 6.74 19.06 -16.68
N ALA A 177 6.43 17.79 -16.45
CA ALA A 177 6.87 16.69 -17.31
C ALA A 177 6.36 16.81 -18.76
N ILE A 178 5.13 17.31 -18.94
CA ILE A 178 4.55 17.60 -20.26
C ILE A 178 5.34 18.71 -20.98
N ASN A 179 5.71 19.78 -20.26
CA ASN A 179 6.42 20.92 -20.85
C ASN A 179 7.88 20.61 -21.17
N GLU A 180 8.54 19.79 -20.34
CA GLU A 180 9.92 19.37 -20.57
C GLU A 180 10.03 18.31 -21.67
N ASP A 181 9.06 17.39 -21.74
CA ASP A 181 8.97 16.29 -22.70
C ASP A 181 10.32 15.61 -22.98
N LEU A 182 11.06 15.28 -21.91
CA LEU A 182 12.45 14.80 -21.96
C LEU A 182 12.67 13.60 -22.89
N HIS A 183 11.61 12.83 -23.15
CA HIS A 183 11.63 11.64 -23.99
C HIS A 183 10.79 11.74 -25.27
N GLY A 184 10.23 12.91 -25.60
CA GLY A 184 9.41 13.10 -26.81
C GLY A 184 8.13 12.26 -26.81
N ARG A 185 7.56 11.99 -25.63
CA ARG A 185 6.41 11.10 -25.42
C ARG A 185 5.10 11.89 -25.39
N ALA A 186 5.11 13.17 -25.00
CA ALA A 186 3.90 13.96 -24.78
C ALA A 186 2.98 14.03 -26.00
N SER A 187 3.55 14.18 -27.19
CA SER A 187 2.78 14.25 -28.45
C SER A 187 1.96 12.99 -28.79
N LYS A 188 2.24 11.85 -28.13
CA LYS A 188 1.59 10.56 -28.38
C LYS A 188 0.47 10.22 -27.41
N ILE A 189 0.27 11.04 -26.38
CA ILE A 189 -0.63 10.76 -25.24
C ILE A 189 -1.58 11.93 -24.93
N GLN A 190 -2.04 12.62 -25.98
CA GLN A 190 -2.86 13.82 -25.84
C GLN A 190 -4.19 13.52 -25.13
N ASP A 191 -4.79 12.36 -25.39
CA ASP A 191 -6.05 11.95 -24.77
C ASP A 191 -5.90 11.81 -23.23
N GLU A 192 -4.80 11.23 -22.76
CA GLU A 192 -4.49 11.07 -21.34
C GLU A 192 -4.19 12.41 -20.66
N ILE A 193 -3.49 13.32 -21.36
CA ILE A 193 -3.23 14.68 -20.89
C ILE A 193 -4.54 15.46 -20.77
N ASP A 194 -5.39 15.40 -21.78
CA ASP A 194 -6.69 16.09 -21.80
C ASP A 194 -7.63 15.55 -20.73
N PHE A 195 -7.58 14.24 -20.48
CA PHE A 195 -8.28 13.62 -19.35
C PHE A 195 -7.84 14.24 -18.02
N CYS A 196 -6.53 14.33 -17.77
CA CYS A 196 -6.00 14.93 -16.55
C CYS A 196 -6.42 16.40 -16.39
N ARG A 197 -6.37 17.18 -17.47
CA ARG A 197 -6.76 18.60 -17.45
C ARG A 197 -8.27 18.78 -17.22
N LYS A 198 -9.10 17.95 -17.85
CA LYS A 198 -10.56 17.94 -17.67
C LYS A 198 -10.97 17.60 -16.24
N HIS A 199 -10.25 16.69 -15.59
CA HIS A 199 -10.60 16.15 -14.28
C HIS A 199 -9.74 16.70 -13.13
N LYS A 200 -8.93 17.74 -13.37
CA LYS A 200 -7.99 18.31 -12.40
C LYS A 200 -8.61 18.64 -11.04
N ASP A 201 -9.87 19.07 -11.00
CA ASP A 201 -10.55 19.49 -9.76
C ASP A 201 -10.76 18.33 -8.77
N ILE A 202 -10.65 17.06 -9.23
CA ILE A 202 -10.71 15.88 -8.35
C ILE A 202 -9.65 15.98 -7.24
N VAL A 203 -8.46 16.53 -7.50
CA VAL A 203 -7.42 16.62 -6.47
C VAL A 203 -7.76 17.57 -5.33
N HIS A 204 -8.74 18.47 -5.53
CA HIS A 204 -9.18 19.44 -4.56
C HIS A 204 -10.39 18.97 -3.73
N THR A 205 -10.86 17.73 -3.95
CA THR A 205 -12.06 17.17 -3.31
C THR A 205 -12.06 17.33 -1.79
N PHE A 206 -10.93 17.12 -1.12
CA PHE A 206 -10.84 17.20 0.34
C PHE A 206 -10.42 18.58 0.88
N THR A 207 -10.02 19.52 0.02
CA THR A 207 -9.33 20.75 0.43
C THR A 207 -10.14 21.60 1.41
N SER A 208 -11.43 21.84 1.14
CA SER A 208 -12.26 22.64 2.05
C SER A 208 -12.41 21.98 3.41
N ALA A 209 -12.73 20.67 3.43
CA ALA A 209 -12.98 19.94 4.67
C ALA A 209 -11.70 19.74 5.52
N ILE A 210 -10.52 19.65 4.88
CA ILE A 210 -9.22 19.69 5.56
C ILE A 210 -9.01 21.08 6.20
N ASN A 211 -9.18 22.16 5.43
CA ASN A 211 -8.95 23.53 5.91
C ASN A 211 -9.92 23.92 7.05
N GLU A 212 -11.14 23.39 7.02
CA GLU A 212 -12.15 23.57 8.07
C GLU A 212 -11.96 22.64 9.28
N GLY A 213 -10.96 21.76 9.26
CA GLY A 213 -10.68 20.81 10.34
C GLY A 213 -11.72 19.70 10.52
N LYS A 214 -12.57 19.46 9.50
CA LYS A 214 -13.63 18.43 9.53
C LYS A 214 -13.11 17.03 9.19
N LEU A 215 -11.98 16.96 8.49
CA LEU A 215 -11.27 15.71 8.20
C LEU A 215 -10.03 15.60 9.10
N PRO A 216 -10.10 14.84 10.21
CA PRO A 216 -8.98 14.70 11.12
C PRO A 216 -7.85 13.89 10.48
N VAL A 217 -6.61 14.25 10.83
CA VAL A 217 -5.44 13.45 10.50
C VAL A 217 -5.39 12.24 11.43
N ARG A 218 -5.18 11.06 10.85
CA ARG A 218 -5.05 9.78 11.55
C ARG A 218 -3.81 9.04 11.08
N ILE A 219 -3.42 7.98 11.77
CA ILE A 219 -2.39 7.07 11.28
C ILE A 219 -3.07 6.11 10.29
N THR A 220 -2.61 6.14 9.04
CA THR A 220 -3.15 5.37 7.91
C THR A 220 -2.07 4.52 7.27
N HIS A 221 -2.45 3.52 6.49
CA HIS A 221 -1.51 2.64 5.80
C HIS A 221 -0.93 3.29 4.52
N ASN A 222 -1.76 4.04 3.81
CA ASN A 222 -1.49 4.75 2.55
C ASN A 222 -1.13 3.85 1.34
N ASP A 223 -1.25 2.52 1.45
CA ASP A 223 -1.04 1.55 0.35
C ASP A 223 -1.81 0.26 0.63
N THR A 224 -3.14 0.34 0.52
CA THR A 224 -4.07 -0.73 0.93
C THR A 224 -4.49 -1.60 -0.24
N LYS A 225 -3.56 -1.84 -1.18
CA LYS A 225 -3.74 -2.82 -2.26
C LYS A 225 -3.96 -4.22 -1.71
N ILE A 226 -4.73 -5.04 -2.42
CA ILE A 226 -5.04 -6.41 -1.99
C ILE A 226 -3.78 -7.27 -1.83
N ASP A 227 -2.74 -7.00 -2.62
CA ASP A 227 -1.42 -7.65 -2.52
C ASP A 227 -0.75 -7.47 -1.16
N ASN A 228 -1.10 -6.40 -0.43
CA ASN A 228 -0.59 -6.11 0.91
C ASN A 228 -1.40 -6.83 2.01
N VAL A 229 -2.29 -7.75 1.64
CA VAL A 229 -3.07 -8.57 2.56
C VAL A 229 -2.76 -10.04 2.35
N LEU A 230 -2.26 -10.68 3.41
CA LEU A 230 -1.96 -12.10 3.44
C LEU A 230 -3.18 -12.89 3.94
N LEU A 231 -3.65 -13.83 3.13
CA LEU A 231 -4.78 -14.72 3.41
C LEU A 231 -4.30 -16.11 3.79
N ASP A 232 -4.94 -16.77 4.74
CA ASP A 232 -4.68 -18.18 5.07
C ASP A 232 -5.03 -19.07 3.87
N ASN A 233 -4.08 -19.89 3.44
CA ASN A 233 -4.23 -20.72 2.24
C ASN A 233 -5.25 -21.87 2.37
N LYS A 234 -5.81 -22.12 3.57
CA LYS A 234 -6.85 -23.13 3.78
C LYS A 234 -8.21 -22.51 4.06
N SER A 235 -8.27 -21.52 4.94
CA SER A 235 -9.54 -20.90 5.35
C SER A 235 -9.93 -19.69 4.50
N GLY A 236 -8.97 -19.08 3.78
CA GLY A 236 -9.17 -17.80 3.10
C GLY A 236 -9.31 -16.61 4.05
N GLU A 237 -8.99 -16.78 5.34
CA GLU A 237 -9.08 -15.74 6.36
C GLU A 237 -7.95 -14.73 6.22
N VAL A 238 -8.23 -13.44 6.43
CA VAL A 238 -7.16 -12.43 6.53
C VAL A 238 -6.26 -12.69 7.74
N MET A 239 -4.98 -12.96 7.47
CA MET A 239 -3.97 -13.18 8.48
C MET A 239 -3.24 -11.90 8.83
N CYS A 240 -2.65 -11.20 7.85
CA CYS A 240 -1.79 -10.04 8.15
C CYS A 240 -1.85 -8.99 7.04
N ILE A 241 -1.79 -7.73 7.45
CA ILE A 241 -1.48 -6.60 6.57
C ILE A 241 0.04 -6.40 6.58
N VAL A 242 0.64 -6.25 5.40
CA VAL A 242 2.09 -6.07 5.20
C VAL A 242 2.39 -4.76 4.48
N ASP A 243 3.67 -4.47 4.27
CA ASP A 243 4.15 -3.24 3.59
C ASP A 243 3.86 -1.95 4.39
N LEU A 244 4.36 -1.93 5.63
CA LEU A 244 4.09 -0.86 6.60
C LEU A 244 4.94 0.42 6.37
N ASP A 245 5.56 0.58 5.19
CA ASP A 245 6.53 1.65 4.93
C ASP A 245 5.89 3.02 4.75
N THR A 246 4.65 3.01 4.29
CA THR A 246 3.82 4.19 4.13
C THR A 246 2.85 4.35 5.29
N VAL A 247 3.01 3.61 6.40
CA VAL A 247 2.25 3.89 7.62
C VAL A 247 2.73 5.23 8.19
N MET A 248 1.89 6.25 8.03
CA MET A 248 2.20 7.64 8.37
C MET A 248 0.89 8.43 8.60
N PRO A 249 0.97 9.70 9.04
CA PRO A 249 -0.22 10.53 9.19
C PRO A 249 -0.90 10.77 7.82
N GLY A 250 -2.22 10.66 7.78
CA GLY A 250 -3.02 10.82 6.57
C GLY A 250 -4.52 10.88 6.87
N LEU A 251 -5.33 10.82 5.81
CA LEU A 251 -6.78 10.73 5.92
C LEU A 251 -7.21 9.28 5.71
N VAL A 252 -8.20 8.81 6.46
CA VAL A 252 -8.81 7.47 6.28
C VAL A 252 -9.27 7.20 4.85
N HIS A 253 -9.62 8.27 4.14
CA HIS A 253 -10.01 8.28 2.74
C HIS A 253 -8.90 7.79 1.81
N TYR A 254 -7.63 7.95 2.19
CA TYR A 254 -6.53 7.47 1.37
C TYR A 254 -6.50 5.95 1.34
N ASP A 255 -6.61 5.30 2.51
CA ASP A 255 -6.76 3.86 2.62
C ASP A 255 -8.07 3.38 1.99
N PHE A 256 -9.21 3.99 2.33
CA PHE A 256 -10.48 3.54 1.77
C PHE A 256 -10.54 3.69 0.24
N GLY A 257 -10.04 4.81 -0.28
CA GLY A 257 -10.00 5.06 -1.72
C GLY A 257 -9.10 4.08 -2.46
N ASP A 258 -7.94 3.75 -1.89
CA ASP A 258 -7.02 2.77 -2.47
C ASP A 258 -7.59 1.34 -2.43
N MET A 259 -8.28 0.96 -1.34
CA MET A 259 -9.06 -0.29 -1.29
C MET A 259 -10.13 -0.34 -2.38
N VAL A 260 -10.90 0.74 -2.57
CA VAL A 260 -11.93 0.77 -3.62
C VAL A 260 -11.29 0.57 -5.00
N ARG A 261 -10.17 1.22 -5.28
CA ARG A 261 -9.43 1.10 -6.54
C ARG A 261 -9.02 -0.33 -6.86
N THR A 262 -8.40 -1.02 -5.89
CA THR A 262 -7.82 -2.37 -6.10
C THR A 262 -8.84 -3.51 -5.98
N LEU A 263 -9.88 -3.38 -5.15
CA LEU A 263 -10.79 -4.50 -4.85
C LEU A 263 -12.03 -4.53 -5.75
N THR A 264 -12.40 -3.42 -6.38
CA THR A 264 -13.67 -3.34 -7.13
C THR A 264 -13.50 -3.60 -8.62
N SER A 265 -12.32 -3.32 -9.20
CA SER A 265 -12.01 -3.65 -10.59
C SER A 265 -11.68 -5.14 -10.74
N PRO A 266 -12.14 -5.82 -11.81
CA PRO A 266 -11.70 -7.18 -12.15
C PRO A 266 -10.44 -7.18 -13.03
N ALA A 267 -10.01 -6.03 -13.53
CA ALA A 267 -8.84 -5.89 -14.39
C ALA A 267 -7.58 -5.64 -13.56
N ASP A 268 -6.46 -6.18 -14.03
CA ASP A 268 -5.13 -5.88 -13.48
C ASP A 268 -4.78 -4.39 -13.68
N GLU A 269 -3.88 -3.88 -12.85
CA GLU A 269 -3.48 -2.47 -12.85
C GLU A 269 -2.88 -2.01 -14.20
N ASP A 270 -2.32 -2.94 -14.98
CA ASP A 270 -1.67 -2.69 -16.27
C ASP A 270 -2.36 -3.40 -17.47
N ASP A 271 -3.62 -3.83 -17.32
CA ASP A 271 -4.36 -4.52 -18.39
C ASP A 271 -4.53 -3.60 -19.61
N ARG A 272 -4.07 -4.06 -20.78
CA ARG A 272 -4.22 -3.35 -22.07
C ARG A 272 -5.65 -3.37 -22.58
N ASN A 273 -6.47 -4.32 -22.14
CA ASN A 273 -7.89 -4.40 -22.48
C ASN A 273 -8.73 -3.59 -21.49
N LEU A 274 -8.92 -2.32 -21.80
CA LEU A 274 -9.71 -1.39 -20.99
C LEU A 274 -11.21 -1.73 -20.93
N GLU A 275 -11.73 -2.63 -21.77
CA GLU A 275 -13.15 -3.05 -21.73
C GLU A 275 -13.49 -3.79 -20.42
N LYS A 276 -12.48 -4.43 -19.79
CA LYS A 276 -12.66 -5.10 -18.49
C LYS A 276 -12.68 -4.14 -17.31
N VAL A 277 -12.16 -2.93 -17.47
CA VAL A 277 -12.01 -1.96 -16.39
C VAL A 277 -13.38 -1.39 -16.04
N THR A 278 -13.89 -1.78 -14.87
CA THR A 278 -15.20 -1.39 -14.36
C THR A 278 -15.21 -1.36 -12.84
N ILE A 279 -16.30 -0.90 -12.24
CA ILE A 279 -16.55 -1.03 -10.81
C ILE A 279 -17.62 -2.11 -10.58
N ARG A 280 -17.23 -3.19 -9.88
CA ARG A 280 -18.17 -4.23 -9.45
C ARG A 280 -18.89 -3.76 -8.18
N MET A 281 -20.14 -3.32 -8.30
CA MET A 281 -20.88 -2.71 -7.19
C MET A 281 -21.13 -3.68 -6.03
N GLU A 282 -21.24 -4.97 -6.29
CA GLU A 282 -21.32 -6.02 -5.28
C GLU A 282 -20.03 -6.16 -4.47
N PHE A 283 -18.85 -5.95 -5.08
CA PHE A 283 -17.57 -5.90 -4.39
C PHE A 283 -17.45 -4.61 -3.57
N PHE A 284 -17.85 -3.46 -4.13
CA PHE A 284 -17.88 -2.19 -3.40
C PHE A 284 -18.78 -2.28 -2.16
N LYS A 285 -19.94 -2.92 -2.28
CA LYS A 285 -20.84 -3.19 -1.15
C LYS A 285 -20.21 -4.05 -0.08
N ALA A 286 -19.62 -5.17 -0.47
CA ALA A 286 -19.00 -6.10 0.46
C ALA A 286 -17.80 -5.45 1.19
N LEU A 287 -16.92 -4.77 0.44
CA LEU A 287 -15.84 -3.94 0.98
C LEU A 287 -16.34 -2.92 2.00
N SER A 288 -17.35 -2.13 1.62
CA SER A 288 -17.89 -1.06 2.47
C SER A 288 -18.52 -1.61 3.75
N ASN A 289 -19.24 -2.73 3.66
CA ASN A 289 -19.78 -3.45 4.82
C ASN A 289 -18.67 -3.88 5.78
N GLY A 290 -17.65 -4.56 5.26
CA GLY A 290 -16.52 -5.02 6.05
C GLY A 290 -15.82 -3.87 6.77
N TYR A 291 -15.46 -2.83 6.02
CA TYR A 291 -14.77 -1.66 6.56
C TYR A 291 -15.59 -0.93 7.62
N LEU A 292 -16.84 -0.59 7.32
CA LEU A 292 -17.71 0.14 8.25
C LEU A 292 -18.10 -0.71 9.47
N SER A 293 -18.07 -2.04 9.40
CA SER A 293 -18.32 -2.89 10.58
C SER A 293 -17.33 -2.64 11.71
N GLU A 294 -16.12 -2.17 11.40
CA GLU A 294 -15.09 -1.82 12.38
C GLU A 294 -14.88 -0.31 12.50
N ALA A 295 -14.82 0.39 11.36
CA ALA A 295 -14.41 1.79 11.29
C ALA A 295 -15.45 2.78 11.82
N LYS A 296 -16.75 2.43 11.76
CA LYS A 296 -17.84 3.29 12.27
C LYS A 296 -17.63 3.77 13.70
N SER A 297 -16.94 2.97 14.51
CA SER A 297 -16.69 3.28 15.93
C SER A 297 -15.82 4.52 16.14
N PHE A 298 -15.02 4.94 15.16
CA PHE A 298 -14.11 6.08 15.28
C PHE A 298 -14.30 7.17 14.21
N LEU A 299 -15.03 6.90 13.13
CA LEU A 299 -15.28 7.87 12.05
C LEU A 299 -16.32 8.91 12.44
N ASN A 300 -16.04 10.18 12.11
CA ASN A 300 -17.02 11.25 12.18
C ASN A 300 -17.91 11.28 10.92
N GLU A 301 -18.99 12.07 10.94
CA GLU A 301 -19.95 12.14 9.83
C GLU A 301 -19.32 12.65 8.53
N THR A 302 -18.46 13.68 8.60
CA THR A 302 -17.77 14.18 7.40
C THR A 302 -16.84 13.12 6.81
N GLU A 303 -16.14 12.33 7.62
CA GLU A 303 -15.33 11.22 7.11
C GLU A 303 -16.20 10.18 6.39
N LYS A 304 -17.41 9.89 6.88
CA LYS A 304 -18.32 8.96 6.19
C LYS A 304 -18.79 9.51 4.85
N ASP A 305 -19.15 10.80 4.80
CA ASP A 305 -19.64 11.47 3.58
C ASP A 305 -18.62 11.46 2.43
N TYR A 306 -17.33 11.48 2.77
CA TYR A 306 -16.25 11.50 1.78
C TYR A 306 -15.73 10.10 1.38
N LEU A 307 -16.18 9.01 2.01
CA LEU A 307 -15.72 7.64 1.67
C LEU A 307 -15.98 7.29 0.21
N ALA A 308 -17.20 7.49 -0.29
CA ALA A 308 -17.56 7.11 -1.66
C ALA A 308 -16.71 7.85 -2.72
N VAL A 309 -16.41 9.13 -2.50
CA VAL A 309 -15.62 9.94 -3.44
C VAL A 309 -14.12 9.71 -3.33
N SER A 310 -13.65 9.10 -2.25
CA SER A 310 -12.22 8.86 -2.04
C SER A 310 -11.60 7.92 -3.08
N GLY A 311 -12.38 6.96 -3.59
CA GLY A 311 -11.95 6.04 -4.65
C GLY A 311 -11.44 6.79 -5.87
N LYS A 312 -12.23 7.73 -6.42
CA LYS A 312 -11.82 8.49 -7.60
C LYS A 312 -10.64 9.41 -7.33
N VAL A 313 -10.52 9.95 -6.11
CA VAL A 313 -9.39 10.83 -5.73
C VAL A 313 -8.08 10.07 -5.77
N ILE A 314 -8.01 8.92 -5.10
CA ILE A 314 -6.79 8.11 -5.06
C ILE A 314 -6.47 7.51 -6.42
N THR A 315 -7.47 6.99 -7.12
CA THR A 315 -7.30 6.43 -8.46
C THR A 315 -6.76 7.50 -9.44
N PHE A 316 -7.31 8.72 -9.41
CA PHE A 316 -6.85 9.81 -10.25
C PHE A 316 -5.43 10.26 -9.91
N GLN A 317 -5.12 10.42 -8.61
CA GLN A 317 -3.76 10.77 -8.17
C GLN A 317 -2.73 9.73 -8.61
N LEU A 318 -3.05 8.44 -8.53
CA LEU A 318 -2.18 7.37 -8.98
C LEU A 318 -2.01 7.37 -10.51
N GLY A 319 -3.10 7.57 -11.26
CA GLY A 319 -3.06 7.71 -12.71
C GLY A 319 -2.16 8.86 -13.18
N ILE A 320 -2.24 10.02 -12.52
CA ILE A 320 -1.31 11.14 -12.75
C ILE A 320 0.13 10.72 -12.51
N ARG A 321 0.42 10.04 -11.40
CA ARG A 321 1.79 9.61 -11.06
C ARG A 321 2.35 8.65 -12.11
N PHE A 322 1.55 7.71 -12.61
CA PHE A 322 1.98 6.80 -13.68
C PHE A 322 2.23 7.56 -15.00
N LEU A 323 1.35 8.51 -15.36
CA LEU A 323 1.51 9.31 -16.57
C LEU A 323 2.76 10.20 -16.51
N THR A 324 2.99 10.86 -15.37
CA THR A 324 4.20 11.65 -15.12
C THR A 324 5.45 10.78 -15.21
N ASP A 325 5.44 9.59 -14.62
CA ASP A 325 6.59 8.68 -14.67
C ASP A 325 6.87 8.19 -16.09
N HIS A 326 5.81 7.88 -16.86
CA HIS A 326 5.95 7.57 -18.29
C HIS A 326 6.59 8.72 -19.07
N LEU A 327 6.19 9.97 -18.85
CA LEU A 327 6.81 11.12 -19.51
C LEU A 327 8.29 11.30 -19.14
N ASN A 328 8.65 10.98 -17.88
CA ASN A 328 10.01 11.09 -17.35
C ASN A 328 10.91 9.88 -17.62
N GLY A 329 10.44 8.89 -18.39
CA GLY A 329 11.26 7.74 -18.77
C GLY A 329 11.22 6.55 -17.80
N ASP A 330 10.13 6.39 -17.04
CA ASP A 330 9.84 5.22 -16.20
C ASP A 330 10.87 5.02 -15.07
N LEU A 331 11.18 6.10 -14.34
CA LEU A 331 12.24 6.15 -13.33
C LEU A 331 11.76 5.75 -11.92
N TYR A 332 10.50 6.02 -11.60
CA TYR A 332 9.93 5.81 -10.27
C TYR A 332 9.28 4.42 -10.13
N PHE A 333 8.39 4.06 -11.06
CA PHE A 333 7.71 2.77 -11.05
C PHE A 333 8.45 1.79 -11.94
N ARG A 334 8.75 0.60 -11.40
CA ARG A 334 9.37 -0.47 -12.19
C ARG A 334 8.51 -0.82 -13.40
N ALA A 335 9.05 -0.56 -14.59
CA ALA A 335 8.48 -0.97 -15.87
C ALA A 335 9.12 -2.27 -16.36
N HIS A 336 8.32 -3.18 -16.92
CA HIS A 336 8.77 -4.49 -17.41
C HIS A 336 8.66 -4.61 -18.95
N ARG A 337 8.10 -3.58 -19.58
CA ARG A 337 7.81 -3.50 -21.01
C ARG A 337 7.66 -2.04 -21.41
N ASP A 338 7.74 -1.77 -22.70
CA ASP A 338 7.43 -0.45 -23.24
C ASP A 338 5.97 -0.08 -22.92
N GLU A 339 5.78 1.22 -22.65
CA GLU A 339 4.48 1.83 -22.33
C GLU A 339 3.79 1.26 -21.08
N HIS A 340 4.52 0.55 -20.22
CA HIS A 340 3.93 -0.10 -19.04
C HIS A 340 3.22 0.90 -18.11
N ASN A 341 3.88 2.02 -17.77
CA ASN A 341 3.26 3.04 -16.92
C ASN A 341 2.16 3.82 -17.64
N LEU A 342 2.21 3.95 -18.98
CA LEU A 342 1.11 4.54 -19.75
C LEU A 342 -0.15 3.66 -19.68
N ASP A 343 0.00 2.35 -19.86
CA ASP A 343 -1.11 1.40 -19.74
C ASP A 343 -1.70 1.41 -18.31
N ARG A 344 -0.85 1.49 -17.29
CA ARG A 344 -1.30 1.68 -15.90
C ARG A 344 -2.12 2.95 -15.72
N ALA A 345 -1.64 4.07 -16.27
CA ALA A 345 -2.36 5.34 -16.22
C ALA A 345 -3.74 5.24 -16.90
N ARG A 346 -3.81 4.59 -18.07
CA ARG A 346 -5.07 4.35 -18.80
C ARG A 346 -6.08 3.54 -18.00
N VAL A 347 -5.64 2.47 -17.33
CA VAL A 347 -6.51 1.70 -16.42
C VAL A 347 -7.06 2.59 -15.31
N GLN A 348 -6.20 3.41 -14.68
CA GLN A 348 -6.63 4.32 -13.62
C GLN A 348 -7.65 5.34 -14.13
N PHE A 349 -7.41 5.97 -15.28
CA PHE A 349 -8.34 6.95 -15.85
C PHE A 349 -9.66 6.31 -16.23
N LYS A 350 -9.64 5.12 -16.82
CA LYS A 350 -10.87 4.37 -17.12
C LYS A 350 -11.66 4.04 -15.85
N LEU A 351 -10.98 3.66 -14.78
CA LEU A 351 -11.61 3.39 -13.50
C LEU A 351 -12.17 4.67 -12.86
N VAL A 352 -11.51 5.82 -12.98
CA VAL A 352 -12.04 7.14 -12.56
C VAL A 352 -13.35 7.46 -13.28
N GLU A 353 -13.43 7.24 -14.60
CA GLU A 353 -14.69 7.40 -15.34
C GLU A 353 -15.81 6.54 -14.74
N LYS A 354 -15.52 5.26 -14.48
CA LYS A 354 -16.49 4.31 -13.92
C LYS A 354 -16.92 4.68 -12.51
N MET A 355 -16.02 5.22 -11.70
CA MET A 355 -16.34 5.73 -10.36
C MET A 355 -17.20 7.00 -10.44
N ILE A 356 -16.96 7.90 -11.39
CA ILE A 356 -17.80 9.09 -11.60
C ILE A 356 -19.21 8.68 -12.04
N GLU A 357 -19.33 7.74 -12.99
CA GLU A 357 -20.61 7.19 -13.46
C GLU A 357 -21.43 6.57 -12.33
N ASN A 358 -20.78 5.88 -11.38
CA ASN A 358 -21.43 5.16 -10.28
C ASN A 358 -21.46 5.93 -8.95
N GLU A 359 -20.91 7.15 -8.90
CA GLU A 359 -20.78 7.93 -7.66
C GLU A 359 -22.11 8.11 -6.89
N PRO A 360 -23.26 8.42 -7.54
CA PRO A 360 -24.53 8.52 -6.82
C PRO A 360 -24.92 7.22 -6.12
N ALA A 361 -24.73 6.07 -6.79
CA ALA A 361 -25.01 4.76 -6.22
C ALA A 361 -24.05 4.42 -5.07
N MET A 362 -22.76 4.72 -5.23
CA MET A 362 -21.76 4.53 -4.19
C MET A 362 -22.07 5.38 -2.94
N LYS A 363 -22.43 6.65 -3.12
CA LYS A 363 -22.84 7.55 -2.02
C LYS A 363 -24.10 7.06 -1.31
N SER A 364 -25.13 6.67 -2.07
CA SER A 364 -26.36 6.12 -1.49
C SER A 364 -26.08 4.85 -0.68
N LEU A 365 -25.17 3.99 -1.16
CA LEU A 365 -24.80 2.78 -0.45
C LEU A 365 -24.07 3.10 0.85
N ILE A 366 -23.03 3.92 0.82
CA ILE A 366 -22.30 4.33 2.03
C ILE A 366 -23.23 4.96 3.06
N SER A 367 -24.16 5.83 2.63
CA SER A 367 -25.15 6.44 3.51
C SER A 367 -26.09 5.40 4.15
N SER A 368 -26.53 4.39 3.39
CA SER A 368 -27.35 3.30 3.95
C SER A 368 -26.61 2.40 4.92
N LEU A 369 -25.29 2.35 4.80
CA LEU A 369 -24.41 1.55 5.61
C LEU A 369 -23.80 2.32 6.77
N SER A 370 -23.95 3.64 6.85
CA SER A 370 -23.40 4.52 7.89
C SER A 370 -24.34 4.59 9.08
#